data_AF-A0A4Q5PYG6-F1
#
_entry.id   AF-A0A4Q5PYG6-F1
#
_cell.length_a   1.000
_cell.length_b   1.000
_cell.length_c   1.000
_cell.angle_alpha   90.00
_cell.angle_beta   90.00
_cell.angle_gamma   90.00
#
_symmetry.space_group_name_H-M   'P 1'
#
loop_
_entity.id
_entity.type
_entity.pdbx_description
1 polymer ?
#
loop_
_entity_poly.entity_id
_entity_poly.type
_entity_poly.pdbx_seq_one_letter_code
_entity_poly.pdbx_strand_id
1 'polypeptide(L)' 'MTNIIIGFLSTVGALAILFASIGILRMPDFYLRLSVTVKAGTLGVGLLLACAGVVFPDVSVTTKVIA' A
#
# COMPACT_ATOMS: atom_id res chain seq x y z
N MET A 1 10.59 -12.29 15.17
CA MET A 1 10.32 -12.52 13.73
C MET A 1 9.25 -11.58 13.18
N THR A 2 8.15 -11.35 13.91
CA THR A 2 7.05 -10.44 13.49
C THR A 2 7.50 -9.01 13.18
N ASN A 3 8.42 -8.43 13.96
CA ASN A 3 8.94 -7.06 13.68
C ASN A 3 9.66 -6.93 12.33
N ILE A 4 10.34 -7.97 11.87
CA ILE A 4 11.02 -7.96 10.56
C ILE A 4 9.98 -7.98 9.44
N ILE A 5 8.92 -8.77 9.61
CA ILE A 5 7.81 -8.85 8.66
C ILE A 5 7.07 -7.51 8.58
N ILE A 6 6.77 -6.89 9.73
CA ILE A 6 6.15 -5.55 9.80
C ILE A 6 7.05 -4.50 9.13
N GLY A 7 8.35 -4.51 9.42
CA GLY A 7 9.32 -3.60 8.81
C GLY A 7 9.37 -3.76 7.29
N PHE A 8 9.40 -4.99 6.79
CA PHE A 8 9.41 -5.27 5.36
C PHE A 8 8.10 -4.86 4.68
N LEU A 9 6.95 -5.20 5.27
CA LEU A 9 5.65 -4.93 4.67
C LEU A 9 5.31 -3.44 4.63
N SER A 10 5.67 -2.71 5.69
CA SER A 10 5.50 -1.25 5.77
C SER A 10 6.43 -0.50 4.81
N THR A 11 7.70 -0.92 4.69
CA THR A 11 8.65 -0.29 3.76
C THR A 11 8.28 -0.52 2.30
N VAL A 12 7.90 -1.74 1.92
CA VAL A 12 7.45 -2.04 0.55
C VAL A 12 6.14 -1.31 0.23
N GLY A 13 5.19 -1.26 1.16
CA GLY A 13 3.94 -0.50 1.01
C GLY A 13 4.19 1.00 0.81
N ALA A 14 5.09 1.59 1.62
CA ALA A 14 5.47 2.99 1.50
C ALA A 14 6.18 3.30 0.17
N LEU A 15 7.09 2.42 -0.28
CA LEU A 15 7.76 2.57 -1.58
C LEU A 15 6.77 2.51 -2.75
N ALA A 16 5.80 1.60 -2.70
CA ALA A 16 4.77 1.51 -3.74
C ALA A 16 3.92 2.80 -3.83
N ILE A 17 3.56 3.40 -2.69
CA ILE A 17 2.86 4.70 -2.65
C ILE A 17 3.75 5.83 -3.20
N LEU A 18 5.04 5.82 -2.85
CA LEU A 18 6.00 6.79 -3.37
C LEU A 18 6.10 6.68 -4.90
N PHE A 19 6.16 5.48 -5.46
CA PHE A 19 6.11 5.27 -6.90
C PHE A 19 4.79 5.73 -7.53
N ALA A 20 3.65 5.56 -6.85
CA ALA A 20 2.37 6.08 -7.31
C ALA A 20 2.39 7.61 -7.41
N SER A 21 2.93 8.30 -6.40
CA SER A 21 3.08 9.77 -6.40
C SER A 21 4.03 10.27 -7.50
N ILE A 22 5.16 9.57 -7.73
CA ILE A 22 6.07 9.89 -8.84
C ILE A 22 5.39 9.67 -10.19
N GLY A 23 4.61 8.59 -10.32
CA GLY A 23 3.85 8.26 -11.53
C GLY A 23 2.87 9.36 -11.93
N ILE A 24 2.21 10.01 -10.96
CA ILE A 24 1.35 11.19 -11.20
C ILE A 24 2.14 12.32 -11.85
N LEU A 25 3.33 12.60 -11.31
CA LEU A 25 4.09 13.80 -11.65
C LEU A 25 4.81 13.67 -13.01
N ARG A 26 5.21 12.45 -13.38
CA ARG A 26 5.96 12.18 -14.61
C ARG A 26 5.10 11.88 -15.83
N MET A 27 3.86 11.44 -15.67
CA MET A 27 3.07 11.01 -16.83
C MET A 27 2.44 12.19 -17.59
N PRO A 28 2.53 12.18 -18.93
CA PRO A 28 2.06 13.29 -19.76
C PRO A 28 0.53 13.38 -19.84
N ASP A 29 -0.17 12.24 -19.86
CA ASP A 29 -1.61 12.19 -20.10
C ASP A 29 -2.44 11.89 -18.85
N PHE A 30 -3.66 12.44 -18.78
CA PHE A 30 -4.58 12.25 -17.65
C PHE A 30 -4.93 10.77 -17.42
N TYR A 31 -5.23 10.02 -18.48
CA TYR A 31 -5.53 8.58 -18.40
C TYR A 31 -4.33 7.75 -17.93
N LEU A 32 -3.12 8.13 -18.34
CA LEU A 32 -1.90 7.48 -17.89
C LEU A 32 -1.64 7.75 -16.40
N ARG A 33 -1.81 8.99 -15.95
CA ARG A 33 -1.77 9.33 -14.52
C ARG A 33 -2.76 8.51 -13.71
N LEU A 34 -4.01 8.39 -14.18
CA LEU A 34 -5.06 7.63 -13.50
C LEU A 34 -4.75 6.12 -13.42
N SER A 35 -4.28 5.52 -14.52
CA SER A 35 -3.98 4.08 -14.53
C SER A 35 -2.79 3.72 -13.64
N VAL A 36 -1.76 4.58 -13.59
CA VAL A 36 -0.58 4.35 -12.77
C VAL A 36 -0.83 4.63 -11.29
N THR A 37 -1.64 5.64 -10.95
CA THR A 37 -2.05 5.84 -9.55
C THR A 37 -2.88 4.69 -9.03
N VAL A 38 -3.84 4.20 -9.81
CA VAL A 38 -4.69 3.10 -9.38
C VAL A 38 -3.87 1.83 -9.24
N LYS A 39 -2.97 1.50 -10.18
CA LYS A 39 -2.16 0.27 -10.09
C LYS A 39 -1.14 0.31 -8.94
N ALA A 40 -0.35 1.37 -8.83
CA ALA A 40 0.68 1.46 -7.80
C ALA A 40 0.08 1.79 -6.42
N GLY A 41 -0.96 2.61 -6.37
CA GLY A 41 -1.64 3.01 -5.14
C GLY A 41 -2.42 1.87 -4.49
N THR A 42 -3.18 1.09 -5.26
CA THR A 42 -3.93 -0.06 -4.70
C THR A 42 -2.99 -1.13 -4.14
N LEU A 43 -1.87 -1.38 -4.83
CA LEU A 43 -0.86 -2.33 -4.37
C LEU A 43 -0.19 -1.83 -3.07
N GLY A 44 0.20 -0.55 -3.00
CA GLY A 44 0.79 0.02 -1.79
C GLY A 44 -0.16 0.07 -0.58
N VAL A 45 -1.41 0.46 -0.80
CA VAL A 45 -2.44 0.46 0.26
C VAL A 45 -2.75 -0.96 0.72
N GLY A 46 -2.85 -1.93 -0.18
CA GLY A 46 -3.07 -3.34 0.17
C GLY A 46 -1.96 -3.92 1.05
N LEU A 47 -0.70 -3.60 0.74
CA LEU A 47 0.46 -3.97 1.57
C LEU A 47 0.43 -3.33 2.96
N LEU A 48 0.04 -2.06 3.07
CA LEU A 48 -0.11 -1.38 4.37
C LEU A 48 -1.28 -1.94 5.19
N LEU A 49 -2.40 -2.28 4.54
CA LEU A 49 -3.53 -2.91 5.21
C LEU A 49 -3.17 -4.31 5.74
N ALA A 50 -2.46 -5.11 4.95
CA ALA A 50 -1.91 -6.39 5.41
C ALA A 50 -0.94 -6.21 6.60
N CYS A 51 -0.15 -5.13 6.60
CA CYS A 51 0.70 -4.77 7.74
C CYS A 51 -0.10 -4.43 8.99
N ALA A 52 -1.19 -3.65 8.84
CA ALA A 52 -2.07 -3.30 9.96
C ALA A 52 -2.71 -4.55 10.59
N GLY A 53 -3.12 -5.54 9.80
CA GLY A 53 -3.66 -6.81 10.29
C GLY A 53 -2.63 -7.68 11.03
N VAL A 54 -1.34 -7.57 10.70
CA VAL A 54 -0.27 -8.29 11.41
C VAL A 54 0.17 -7.58 12.70
N VAL A 55 0.07 -6.25 12.76
CA VAL A 55 0.41 -5.45 13.95
C VAL A 55 -0.65 -5.60 15.04
N PHE A 56 -1.94 -5.64 14.65
CA PHE A 56 -3.06 -5.75 15.57
C PHE A 56 -3.80 -7.07 15.35
N PRO A 57 -3.48 -8.14 16.13
CA PRO A 57 -4.15 -9.43 16.04
C PRO A 57 -5.55 -9.42 16.69
N ASP A 58 -6.29 -8.32 16.55
CA ASP A 58 -7.65 -8.15 17.05
C ASP A 58 -8.65 -8.41 15.92
N VAL A 59 -9.68 -9.21 16.19
CA VAL A 59 -10.75 -9.55 15.22
C VAL A 59 -11.40 -8.28 14.64
N SER A 60 -11.49 -7.20 15.43
CA SER A 60 -12.01 -5.92 14.99
C SER A 60 -11.15 -5.24 13.91
N VAL A 61 -9.82 -5.33 14.02
CA VAL A 61 -8.89 -4.69 13.07
C VAL A 61 -8.76 -5.55 11.82
N THR A 62 -8.65 -6.87 11.98
CA THR A 62 -8.56 -7.81 10.84
C THR A 62 -9.80 -7.76 9.95
N THR A 63 -11.00 -7.57 10.53
CA THR A 63 -12.24 -7.43 9.75
C THR A 63 -12.25 -6.16 8.91
N LYS A 64 -11.75 -5.03 9.43
CA LYS A 64 -11.64 -3.74 8.71
C LYS A 64 -10.58 -3.74 7.61
N VAL A 65 -9.59 -4.62 7.71
CA VAL A 65 -8.52 -4.78 6.72
C VAL A 65 -9.00 -5.59 5.50
N ILE A 66 -9.96 -6.49 5.70
CA ILE A 66 -10.48 -7.39 4.66
C ILE A 66 -11.74 -6.82 3.98
N ALA A 67 -12.58 -6.09 4.72
CA ALA A 67 -13.80 -5.45 4.23
C ALA A 67 -13.53 -4.15 3.48
#